data_AF-A0A1C5T696-F1
#
_entry.id   AF-A0A1C5T696-F1
#
_cell.length_a   1.000
_cell.length_b   1.000
_cell.length_c   1.000
_cell.angle_alpha   90.00
_cell.angle_beta   90.00
_cell.angle_gamma   90.00
#
_symmetry.space_group_name_H-M   'P 1'
#
loop_
_entity.id
_entity.type
_entity.pdbx_description
1 polymer ?
#
loop_
_entity_poly.entity_id
_entity_poly.type
_entity_poly.pdbx_seq_one_letter_code
_entity_poly.pdbx_strand_id
1 'polypeptide(L)'
;MLTREETIKAFEHCYIAHSCKGCPLEEQGECHTVEPGVNGAVMHYLKENKPAPVTDVQEVKRGKWLKLGNDPIDNKQWICSECKGLTETAYYCGHCYYNYCPNCGARMDGDSL
;
A
#
# COMPACT_ATOMS: atom_id res chain seq x y z
N MET A 1 19.46 12.30 -5.16
CA MET A 1 18.10 12.76 -5.52
C MET A 1 17.55 13.53 -4.34
N LEU A 2 16.98 14.71 -4.56
CA LEU A 2 16.40 15.53 -3.49
C LEU A 2 15.09 14.92 -2.97
N THR A 3 14.82 15.07 -1.68
CA THR A 3 13.50 14.82 -1.09
C THR A 3 12.49 15.84 -1.60
N ARG A 4 11.19 15.55 -1.41
CA ARG A 4 10.11 16.48 -1.79
C ARG A 4 10.24 17.80 -1.02
N GLU A 5 10.57 17.74 0.26
CA GLU A 5 10.77 18.90 1.11
C GLU A 5 11.98 19.74 0.65
N GLU A 6 13.10 19.10 0.30
CA GLU A 6 14.27 19.79 -0.26
C GLU A 6 13.98 20.43 -1.61
N THR A 7 13.18 19.75 -2.45
CA THR A 7 12.74 20.28 -3.75
C THR A 7 11.85 21.52 -3.57
N ILE A 8 10.87 21.47 -2.65
CA ILE A 8 10.00 22.61 -2.36
C ILE A 8 10.82 23.81 -1.85
N LYS A 9 11.75 23.57 -0.92
CA LYS A 9 12.63 24.63 -0.38
C LYS A 9 13.51 25.23 -1.47
N ALA A 10 14.12 24.41 -2.32
CA ALA A 10 14.94 24.90 -3.41
C ALA A 10 14.15 25.80 -4.37
N PHE A 11 12.91 25.42 -4.70
CA PHE A 11 12.02 26.27 -5.49
C PHE A 11 11.68 27.59 -4.76
N GLU A 12 11.30 27.58 -3.48
CA GLU A 12 10.97 28.82 -2.75
C GLU A 12 12.14 29.81 -2.73
N HIS A 13 13.36 29.32 -2.48
CA HIS A 13 14.57 30.15 -2.45
C HIS A 13 14.90 30.76 -3.81
N CYS A 14 14.83 29.98 -4.89
CA CYS A 14 15.16 30.45 -6.23
C CYS A 14 14.08 31.39 -6.82
N TYR A 15 12.81 31.15 -6.51
CA TYR A 15 11.68 31.83 -7.18
C TYR A 15 11.04 32.95 -6.37
N ILE A 16 10.95 32.83 -5.04
CA ILE A 16 10.32 33.85 -4.19
C ILE A 16 11.37 34.82 -3.67
N ALA A 17 12.50 34.31 -3.18
CA ALA A 17 13.54 35.12 -2.58
C ALA A 17 14.61 35.62 -3.57
N HIS A 18 14.58 35.15 -4.83
CA HIS A 18 15.62 35.39 -5.84
C HIS A 18 17.04 35.17 -5.29
N SER A 19 17.21 34.22 -4.38
CA SER A 19 18.45 34.02 -3.63
C SER A 19 18.77 32.53 -3.56
N CYS A 20 19.87 32.15 -4.20
CA CYS A 20 20.43 30.81 -4.16
C CYS A 20 21.25 30.53 -2.88
N LYS A 21 21.44 31.52 -2.00
CA LYS A 21 22.30 31.39 -0.81
C LYS A 21 21.66 30.49 0.24
N GLY A 22 22.31 29.39 0.59
CA GLY A 22 21.82 28.36 1.50
C GLY A 22 20.88 27.34 0.83
N CYS A 23 20.84 27.29 -0.50
CA CYS A 23 20.03 26.33 -1.24
C CYS A 23 20.70 24.94 -1.28
N PRO A 24 19.97 23.82 -1.13
CA PRO A 24 20.54 22.48 -1.32
C PRO A 24 21.17 22.23 -2.70
N LEU A 25 20.82 23.04 -3.70
CA LEU A 25 21.39 22.99 -5.07
C LEU A 25 22.65 23.86 -5.23
N GLU A 26 23.03 24.64 -4.22
CA GLU A 26 24.22 25.51 -4.25
C GLU A 26 25.52 24.70 -4.37
N GLU A 27 25.59 23.54 -3.69
CA GLU A 27 26.75 22.64 -3.72
C GLU A 27 26.94 21.94 -5.08
N GLN A 28 25.90 21.92 -5.92
CA GLN A 28 25.91 21.25 -7.23
C GLN A 28 26.23 22.21 -8.38
N GLY A 29 26.30 23.53 -8.14
CA GLY A 29 26.61 24.53 -9.16
C GLY A 29 25.51 24.78 -10.19
N GLU A 30 24.32 24.18 -10.03
CA GLU A 30 23.20 24.21 -10.99
C GLU A 30 22.13 25.28 -10.64
N CYS A 31 22.37 26.12 -9.63
CA CYS A 31 21.38 27.12 -9.21
C CYS A 31 21.32 28.30 -10.19
N HIS A 32 20.36 28.27 -11.11
CA HIS A 32 20.08 29.35 -12.05
C HIS A 32 18.72 29.99 -11.74
N THR A 33 18.66 31.33 -11.75
CA THR A 33 17.39 32.07 -11.67
C THR A 33 16.58 31.83 -12.94
N VAL A 34 15.49 31.06 -12.87
CA VAL A 34 14.64 30.75 -14.05
C VAL A 34 13.47 31.74 -14.14
N GLU A 35 13.01 32.04 -15.36
CA GLU A 35 11.97 33.04 -15.64
C GLU A 35 10.64 32.78 -14.89
N PRO A 36 9.96 33.85 -14.40
CA PRO A 36 8.90 33.75 -13.38
C PRO A 36 7.53 33.19 -13.85
N GLY A 37 7.30 32.96 -15.15
CA GLY A 37 5.95 32.71 -15.70
C GLY A 37 5.32 31.34 -15.40
N VAL A 38 6.11 30.30 -15.13
CA VAL A 38 5.62 28.90 -15.02
C VAL A 38 5.55 28.41 -13.56
N ASN A 39 6.10 29.17 -12.60
CA ASN A 39 6.47 28.64 -11.27
C ASN A 39 5.39 28.68 -10.19
N GLY A 40 4.41 29.59 -10.28
CA GLY A 40 3.36 29.70 -9.25
C GLY A 40 2.44 28.47 -9.19
N ALA A 41 2.03 27.95 -10.35
CA ALA A 41 1.16 26.78 -10.43
C ALA A 41 1.85 25.50 -9.95
N VAL A 42 3.14 25.34 -10.26
CA VAL A 42 3.95 24.20 -9.81
C VAL A 42 4.09 24.22 -8.29
N MET A 43 4.36 25.38 -7.68
CA MET A 43 4.44 25.50 -6.23
C MET A 43 3.11 25.22 -5.53
N HIS A 44 2.01 25.73 -6.08
CA HIS A 44 0.67 25.44 -5.57
C HIS A 44 0.38 23.93 -5.64
N TYR A 45 0.65 23.30 -6.78
CA TYR A 45 0.47 21.85 -6.95
C TYR A 45 1.32 21.06 -5.94
N LEU A 46 2.61 21.39 -5.80
CA LEU A 46 3.52 20.71 -4.88
C LEU A 46 3.13 20.85 -3.41
N LYS A 47 2.59 22.00 -2.98
CA LYS A 47 2.15 22.21 -1.60
C LYS A 47 0.85 21.45 -1.29
N GLU A 48 -0.12 21.53 -2.18
CA GLU A 48 -1.45 20.94 -1.98
C GLU A 48 -1.46 19.42 -2.23
N ASN A 49 -0.66 18.91 -3.16
CA ASN A 49 -0.58 17.48 -3.46
C ASN A 49 0.48 16.80 -2.60
N LYS A 50 0.18 16.64 -1.31
CA LYS A 50 0.91 15.67 -0.47
C LYS A 50 0.61 14.26 -0.98
N PRO A 51 1.63 13.39 -1.14
CA PRO A 51 1.34 11.99 -1.42
C PRO A 51 0.43 11.48 -0.32
N ALA A 52 -0.58 10.68 -0.71
CA ALA A 52 -1.41 10.01 0.26
C ALA A 52 -0.49 9.29 1.26
N PRO A 53 -0.85 9.26 2.56
CA PRO A 53 -0.10 8.44 3.50
C PRO A 53 -0.02 7.05 2.88
N VAL A 54 1.19 6.50 2.80
CA VAL A 54 1.40 5.10 2.44
C VAL A 54 0.75 4.33 3.58
N THR A 55 -0.54 4.07 3.45
CA THR A 55 -1.23 3.19 4.37
C THR A 55 -0.60 1.83 4.13
N ASP A 56 -0.21 1.14 5.20
CA ASP A 56 0.32 -0.21 5.10
C ASP A 56 -0.80 -1.11 4.57
N VAL A 57 -0.92 -1.19 3.25
CA VAL A 57 -1.80 -2.14 2.58
C VAL A 57 -1.15 -3.50 2.81
N GLN A 58 -1.52 -4.16 3.91
CA GLN A 58 -1.16 -5.56 4.09
C GLN A 58 -1.68 -6.33 2.89
N GLU A 59 -0.78 -7.09 2.25
CA GLU A 59 -1.16 -7.98 1.17
C GLU A 59 -2.30 -8.90 1.65
N VAL A 60 -3.34 -9.01 0.83
CA VAL A 60 -4.48 -9.89 1.13
C VAL A 60 -3.96 -11.33 1.15
N LYS A 61 -3.82 -11.91 2.35
CA LYS A 61 -3.51 -13.33 2.52
C LYS A 61 -4.62 -14.15 1.88
N ARG A 62 -4.26 -15.01 0.93
CA ARG A 62 -5.20 -15.92 0.26
C ARG A 62 -5.01 -17.32 0.82
N GLY A 63 -6.11 -18.04 1.01
CA GLY A 63 -6.10 -19.38 1.55
C GLY A 63 -7.07 -20.31 0.84
N LYS A 64 -6.90 -21.62 1.06
CA LYS A 64 -7.78 -22.68 0.56
C LYS A 64 -8.26 -23.56 1.70
N TRP A 65 -9.49 -24.04 1.58
CA TRP A 65 -10.03 -25.04 2.50
C TRP A 65 -9.54 -26.42 2.07
N LEU A 66 -8.87 -27.15 2.96
CA LEU A 66 -8.35 -28.50 2.71
C LEU A 66 -9.17 -29.52 3.50
N LYS A 67 -9.50 -30.67 2.89
CA LYS A 67 -10.14 -31.80 3.59
C LYS A 67 -9.09 -32.69 4.25
N LEU A 68 -9.38 -33.16 5.46
CA LEU A 68 -8.49 -34.06 6.22
C LEU A 68 -8.57 -35.54 5.80
N GLY A 69 -9.50 -35.95 4.93
CA GLY A 69 -9.60 -37.34 4.50
C GLY A 69 -10.48 -37.59 3.28
N ASN A 70 -10.26 -38.73 2.62
CA ASN A 70 -11.04 -39.20 1.47
C ASN A 70 -12.19 -40.14 1.87
N ASP A 71 -12.33 -40.46 3.16
CA ASP A 71 -13.24 -41.50 3.66
C ASP A 71 -14.65 -40.93 3.91
N PRO A 72 -15.70 -41.42 3.23
CA PRO A 72 -17.04 -40.79 3.17
C PRO A 72 -17.80 -40.69 4.50
N ILE A 73 -17.30 -41.28 5.58
CA ILE A 73 -17.98 -41.34 6.89
C ILE A 73 -17.46 -40.26 7.86
N ASP A 74 -16.21 -39.78 7.69
CA ASP A 74 -15.52 -38.95 8.72
C ASP A 74 -14.92 -37.63 8.17
N ASN A 75 -15.12 -37.33 6.89
CA ASN A 75 -14.48 -36.24 6.16
C ASN A 75 -15.28 -34.92 6.13
N LYS A 76 -15.95 -34.58 7.25
CA LYS A 76 -16.70 -33.31 7.36
C LYS A 76 -15.80 -32.12 7.72
N GLN A 77 -14.58 -32.37 8.18
CA GLN A 77 -13.67 -31.34 8.66
C GLN A 77 -12.83 -30.68 7.55
N TRP A 78 -12.82 -29.35 7.55
CA TRP A 78 -12.00 -28.53 6.66
C TRP A 78 -11.02 -27.64 7.44
N ILE A 79 -9.78 -27.54 6.97
CA ILE A 79 -8.73 -26.68 7.56
C ILE A 79 -8.32 -25.56 6.60
N CYS A 80 -7.94 -24.42 7.16
CA CYS A 80 -7.34 -23.33 6.40
C CYS A 80 -5.90 -23.69 5.99
N SER A 81 -5.53 -23.46 4.72
CA SER A 81 -4.15 -23.65 4.24
C SER A 81 -3.13 -22.77 4.96
N GLU A 82 -3.53 -21.57 5.40
CA GLU A 82 -2.62 -20.57 5.96
C GLU A 82 -2.32 -20.79 7.44
N CYS A 83 -3.36 -20.90 8.27
CA CYS A 83 -3.18 -21.00 9.72
C CYS A 83 -3.39 -22.41 10.27
N LYS A 84 -3.84 -23.37 9.44
CA LYS A 84 -4.21 -24.74 9.84
C LYS A 84 -5.31 -24.81 10.91
N GLY A 85 -5.95 -23.68 11.23
CA GLY A 85 -7.00 -23.63 12.24
C GLY A 85 -8.29 -24.30 11.73
N LEU A 86 -8.86 -25.14 12.59
CA LEU A 86 -10.21 -25.67 12.47
C LEU A 86 -11.22 -24.67 13.04
N THR A 87 -12.44 -24.66 12.52
CA THR A 87 -13.56 -23.89 13.09
C THR A 87 -14.78 -24.79 13.13
N GLU A 88 -15.66 -24.64 14.12
CA GLU A 88 -16.91 -25.43 14.23
C GLU A 88 -17.76 -25.33 12.96
N THR A 89 -17.69 -24.19 12.28
CA THR A 89 -18.47 -23.90 11.09
C THR A 89 -17.83 -24.41 9.79
N ALA A 90 -16.53 -24.72 9.82
CA ALA A 90 -15.84 -25.48 8.77
C ALA A 90 -16.02 -27.01 8.94
N TYR A 91 -16.72 -27.47 9.99
CA TYR A 91 -16.95 -28.88 10.30
C TYR A 91 -17.99 -29.56 9.40
N TYR A 92 -18.73 -28.82 8.56
CA TYR A 92 -19.68 -29.40 7.61
C TYR A 92 -19.39 -28.98 6.17
N CYS A 93 -19.06 -27.71 5.97
CA CYS A 93 -18.68 -27.18 4.66
C CYS A 93 -17.85 -25.90 4.81
N GLY A 94 -16.53 -26.01 4.71
CA GLY A 94 -15.61 -24.87 4.80
C GLY A 94 -15.92 -23.73 3.83
N HIS A 95 -16.37 -24.06 2.61
CA HIS A 95 -16.73 -23.07 1.57
C HIS A 95 -18.14 -22.46 1.72
N CYS A 96 -19.08 -23.13 2.40
CA CYS A 96 -20.48 -22.71 2.34
C CYS A 96 -20.79 -21.48 3.19
N TYR A 97 -19.94 -21.16 4.17
CA TYR A 97 -20.23 -20.14 5.18
C TYR A 97 -19.22 -19.01 5.23
N TYR A 98 -17.99 -19.18 4.73
CA TYR A 98 -16.97 -18.14 4.85
C TYR A 98 -16.11 -17.96 3.60
N ASN A 99 -16.15 -16.74 3.11
CA ASN A 99 -15.17 -16.20 2.16
C ASN A 99 -13.83 -15.86 2.82
N TYR A 100 -13.73 -15.99 4.16
CA TYR A 100 -12.55 -15.67 4.93
C TYR A 100 -12.33 -16.69 6.05
N CYS A 101 -11.09 -17.08 6.32
CA CYS A 101 -10.78 -17.89 7.50
C CYS A 101 -10.98 -17.04 8.76
N PRO A 102 -11.86 -17.43 9.71
CA PRO A 102 -12.09 -16.63 10.91
C PRO A 102 -10.91 -16.69 11.90
N ASN A 103 -9.98 -17.63 11.72
CA ASN A 103 -8.80 -17.76 12.59
C ASN A 103 -7.65 -16.81 12.17
N CYS A 104 -7.54 -16.46 10.88
CA CYS A 104 -6.40 -15.65 10.39
C CYS A 104 -6.75 -14.56 9.38
N GLY A 105 -8.01 -14.41 9.00
CA GLY A 105 -8.48 -13.41 8.03
C GLY A 105 -8.11 -13.72 6.58
N ALA A 106 -7.48 -14.86 6.28
CA ALA A 106 -7.15 -15.23 4.91
C ALA A 106 -8.41 -15.32 4.05
N ARG A 107 -8.43 -14.64 2.91
CA ARG A 107 -9.53 -14.75 1.94
C ARG A 107 -9.50 -16.14 1.32
N MET A 108 -10.58 -16.88 1.48
CA MET A 108 -10.71 -18.23 0.98
C MET A 108 -11.22 -18.15 -0.46
N ASP A 109 -10.52 -18.79 -1.39
CA ASP A 109 -10.91 -18.79 -2.79
C ASP A 109 -12.29 -19.46 -2.92
N GLY A 110 -13.36 -18.69 -3.05
CA GLY A 110 -14.61 -19.18 -3.59
C GLY A 110 -14.48 -19.11 -5.10
N ASP A 111 -14.58 -20.25 -5.80
CA ASP A 111 -14.55 -20.32 -7.26
C ASP A 111 -15.51 -19.25 -7.83
N SER A 112 -14.92 -18.17 -8.31
CA SER A 112 -15.60 -17.12 -9.05
C SER A 112 -15.19 -17.34 -10.50
N LEU A 113 -15.88 -18.27 -11.16
CA LEU A 113 -15.91 -18.42 -12.62
C LEU A 113 -17.35 -18.27 -13.08
#